data_AF-A0A3B9ALS5-F1
#
_entry.id   AF-A0A3B9ALS5-F1
#
_cell.length_a   1.000
_cell.length_b   1.000
_cell.length_c   1.000
_cell.angle_alpha   90.00
_cell.angle_beta   90.00
_cell.angle_gamma   90.00
#
_symmetry.space_group_name_H-M   'P 1'
#
loop_
_entity.id
_entity.type
_entity.pdbx_description
1 polymer ?
#
loop_
_entity_poly.entity_id
_entity_poly.type
_entity_poly.pdbx_seq_one_letter_code
_entity_poly.pdbx_strand_id
1 'polypeptide(L)'
;MISASDNCDGAIQPVCEAGEVISNDCNRSQTFTLTATDDCGNDAQCSVTYTWIVDNNPPTIQCPPTLNLLCGQSTVPVEYPTATDDCGAIPTFTYEDVDVPATCGSTEGGEYARVWTATGGCGLTSSCTQTLPAAHVLPFVV
;
A
#
# COMPACT_ATOMS: atom_id res chain seq x y z
N MET A 1 25.78 -14.16 -10.31
CA MET A 1 26.80 -14.60 -11.29
C MET A 1 26.23 -15.80 -12.00
N ILE A 2 26.07 -15.75 -13.32
CA ILE A 2 25.70 -16.90 -14.14
C ILE A 2 27.01 -17.51 -14.67
N SER A 3 27.14 -18.83 -14.63
CA SER A 3 28.31 -19.55 -15.14
C SER A 3 27.88 -20.85 -15.81
N ALA A 4 28.51 -21.19 -16.93
CA ALA A 4 28.42 -22.51 -17.56
C ALA A 4 29.83 -23.12 -17.63
N SER A 5 29.92 -24.44 -17.48
CA SER A 5 31.17 -25.21 -17.59
C SER A 5 30.90 -26.45 -18.42
N ASP A 6 31.78 -26.74 -19.36
CA ASP A 6 31.77 -27.99 -20.11
C ASP A 6 33.12 -28.72 -19.96
N ASN A 7 33.18 -30.00 -20.33
CA ASN A 7 34.39 -30.80 -20.29
C ASN A 7 35.26 -30.67 -21.56
N CYS A 8 34.75 -30.04 -22.62
CA CYS A 8 35.48 -29.78 -23.86
C CYS A 8 36.12 -28.39 -23.89
N ASP A 9 35.59 -27.44 -23.11
CA ASP A 9 36.05 -26.05 -23.05
C ASP A 9 36.27 -25.55 -21.61
N GLY A 10 36.95 -24.40 -21.50
CA GLY A 10 37.06 -23.64 -20.26
C GLY A 10 35.73 -23.01 -19.82
N ALA A 11 35.78 -21.91 -19.08
CA ALA A 11 34.57 -21.21 -18.66
C ALA A 11 33.79 -20.63 -19.87
N ILE A 12 32.54 -21.06 -20.05
CA ILE A 12 31.63 -20.56 -21.08
C ILE A 12 30.83 -19.38 -20.50
N GLN A 13 30.68 -18.30 -21.29
CA GLN A 13 29.84 -17.14 -20.95
C GLN A 13 28.47 -17.30 -21.63
N PRO A 14 27.38 -17.55 -20.88
CA PRO A 14 26.05 -17.66 -21.48
C PRO A 14 25.54 -16.31 -21.97
N VAL A 15 24.89 -16.30 -23.14
CA VAL A 15 24.16 -15.14 -23.65
C VAL A 15 22.81 -15.08 -22.95
N CYS A 16 22.45 -13.90 -22.42
CA CYS A 16 21.17 -13.67 -21.78
C CYS A 16 20.30 -12.77 -22.65
N GLU A 17 19.12 -13.26 -23.01
CA GLU A 17 18.12 -12.53 -23.78
C GLU A 17 16.87 -12.31 -22.94
N ALA A 18 16.39 -11.06 -22.93
CA ALA A 18 15.17 -10.68 -22.23
C ALA A 18 13.96 -10.86 -23.15
N GLY A 19 12.94 -11.55 -22.66
CA GLY A 19 11.63 -11.60 -23.30
C GLY A 19 10.83 -10.31 -23.12
N GLU A 20 9.60 -10.31 -23.62
CA GLU A 20 8.66 -9.21 -23.42
C GLU A 20 8.25 -9.08 -21.95
N VAL A 21 7.95 -7.85 -21.53
CA VAL A 21 7.31 -7.59 -20.24
C VAL A 21 5.82 -7.85 -20.40
N ILE A 22 5.31 -8.84 -19.67
CA ILE A 22 3.89 -9.15 -19.62
C ILE A 22 3.26 -8.33 -18.50
N SER A 23 2.15 -7.67 -18.81
CA SER A 23 1.39 -6.85 -17.88
C SER A 23 0.01 -7.46 -17.65
N ASN A 24 -0.29 -7.81 -16.40
CA ASN A 24 -1.63 -8.20 -15.97
C ASN A 24 -2.01 -7.37 -14.74
N ASP A 25 -2.82 -6.35 -14.98
CA ASP A 25 -3.19 -5.36 -13.96
C ASP A 25 -1.95 -4.66 -13.39
N CYS A 26 -1.67 -4.76 -12.09
CA CYS A 26 -0.42 -4.31 -11.49
C CYS A 26 0.70 -5.34 -11.47
N ASN A 27 0.44 -6.60 -11.81
CA ASN A 27 1.48 -7.61 -11.89
C ASN A 27 2.27 -7.47 -13.20
N ARG A 28 3.58 -7.56 -13.07
CA ARG A 28 4.51 -7.61 -14.19
C ARG A 28 5.31 -8.90 -14.12
N SER A 29 5.61 -9.47 -15.28
CA SER A 29 6.56 -10.55 -15.39
C SER A 29 7.43 -10.40 -16.61
N GLN A 30 8.66 -10.91 -16.52
CA GLN A 30 9.58 -10.99 -17.65
C GLN A 30 10.43 -12.25 -17.52
N THR A 31 10.49 -13.01 -18.60
CA THR A 31 11.32 -14.21 -18.70
C THR A 31 12.64 -13.86 -19.37
N PHE A 32 13.74 -14.29 -18.76
CA PHE A 32 15.08 -14.20 -19.31
C PHE A 32 15.52 -15.60 -19.70
N THR A 33 16.02 -15.73 -20.92
CA THR A 33 16.53 -16.98 -21.47
C THR A 33 18.04 -16.89 -21.54
N LEU A 34 18.71 -17.90 -21.00
CA LEU A 34 20.16 -18.01 -21.00
C LEU A 34 20.55 -19.17 -21.91
N THR A 35 21.38 -18.88 -22.90
CA THR A 35 21.88 -19.87 -23.84
C THR A 35 23.39 -19.94 -23.71
N ALA A 36 23.91 -21.13 -23.42
CA ALA A 36 25.32 -21.46 -23.49
C ALA A 36 25.55 -22.34 -24.71
N THR A 37 26.49 -21.96 -25.56
CA THR A 37 26.92 -22.76 -26.72
C THR A 37 28.42 -22.99 -26.58
N ASP A 38 28.86 -24.24 -26.67
CA ASP A 38 30.28 -24.60 -26.65
C ASP A 38 30.89 -24.60 -28.06
N ASP A 39 32.21 -24.63 -28.17
CA ASP A 39 32.91 -24.63 -29.47
C ASP A 39 32.76 -25.97 -30.21
N CYS A 40 32.28 -27.01 -29.51
CA CYS A 40 31.95 -28.32 -30.09
C CYS A 40 30.56 -28.34 -30.75
N GLY A 41 29.76 -27.28 -30.58
CA GLY A 41 28.44 -27.11 -31.14
C GLY A 41 27.29 -27.64 -30.28
N ASN A 42 27.52 -27.99 -29.01
CA ASN A 42 26.43 -28.31 -28.08
C ASN A 42 25.84 -27.02 -27.50
N ASP A 43 24.52 -27.04 -27.30
CA ASP A 43 23.79 -25.97 -26.65
C ASP A 43 23.12 -26.43 -25.35
N ALA A 44 23.08 -25.54 -24.37
CA ALA A 44 22.29 -25.68 -23.16
C ALA A 44 21.53 -24.39 -22.91
N GLN A 45 20.23 -24.53 -22.60
CA GLN A 45 19.36 -23.41 -22.32
C GLN A 45 18.71 -23.53 -20.95
N CYS A 46 18.61 -22.42 -20.23
CA CYS A 46 17.76 -22.30 -19.05
C CYS A 46 17.01 -20.97 -19.07
N SER A 47 15.92 -20.90 -18.31
CA SER A 47 15.14 -19.68 -18.20
C SER A 47 14.83 -19.34 -16.75
N VAL A 48 14.68 -18.04 -16.50
CA VAL A 48 14.23 -17.50 -15.21
C VAL A 48 13.15 -16.47 -15.46
N THR A 49 12.05 -16.56 -14.73
CA THR A 49 10.98 -15.57 -14.78
C THR A 49 11.04 -14.72 -13.52
N TYR A 50 11.21 -13.41 -13.71
CA TYR A 50 11.07 -12.43 -12.63
C TYR A 50 9.66 -11.88 -12.64
N THR A 51 9.09 -11.70 -11.45
CA THR A 51 7.79 -11.05 -11.24
C THR A 51 7.94 -9.87 -10.30
N TRP A 52 7.20 -8.79 -10.56
CA TRP A 52 7.15 -7.61 -9.69
C TRP A 52 5.78 -6.92 -9.80
N ILE A 53 5.49 -6.02 -8.88
CA ILE A 53 4.26 -5.22 -8.88
C ILE A 53 4.62 -3.79 -9.26
N VAL A 54 3.83 -3.17 -10.13
CA VAL A 54 3.90 -1.74 -10.44
C VAL A 54 2.53 -1.16 -10.16
N ASP A 55 2.48 -0.27 -9.18
CA ASP A 55 1.27 0.41 -8.73
C ASP A 55 1.54 1.92 -8.66
N ASN A 56 0.66 2.70 -9.26
CA ASN A 56 0.72 4.16 -9.30
C ASN A 56 -0.58 4.81 -8.79
N ASN A 57 -1.52 4.01 -8.29
CA ASN A 57 -2.86 4.42 -7.94
C ASN A 57 -3.02 4.27 -6.42
N PRO A 58 -3.07 5.38 -5.65
CA PRO A 58 -3.31 5.28 -4.22
C PRO A 58 -4.67 4.63 -3.91
N PRO A 59 -4.83 4.03 -2.72
CA PRO A 59 -6.09 3.41 -2.33
C PRO A 59 -7.22 4.44 -2.31
N THR A 60 -8.43 4.01 -2.64
CA THR A 60 -9.64 4.82 -2.45
C THR A 60 -10.19 4.58 -1.05
N ILE A 61 -10.15 5.61 -0.20
CA ILE A 61 -10.62 5.56 1.19
C ILE A 61 -12.02 6.18 1.32
N GLN A 62 -12.90 5.50 2.06
CA GLN A 62 -14.18 6.02 2.52
C GLN A 62 -14.13 6.26 4.03
N CYS A 63 -14.34 7.51 4.42
CA CYS A 63 -14.29 7.91 5.82
C CYS A 63 -15.46 7.35 6.62
N PRO A 64 -15.24 7.02 7.91
CA PRO A 64 -16.35 6.76 8.81
C PRO A 64 -17.21 8.03 8.98
N PRO A 65 -18.48 7.87 9.38
CA PRO A 65 -19.35 9.00 9.63
C PRO A 65 -18.86 9.85 10.81
N THR A 66 -19.42 11.05 10.94
CA THR A 66 -19.21 11.92 12.09
C THR A 66 -19.54 11.19 13.39
N LEU A 67 -18.63 11.25 14.36
CA LEU A 67 -18.82 10.66 15.68
C LEU A 67 -18.90 11.77 16.73
N ASN A 68 -20.06 11.93 17.35
CA ASN A 68 -20.25 12.90 18.42
C ASN A 68 -19.61 12.38 19.71
N LEU A 69 -18.64 13.14 20.23
CA LEU A 69 -18.00 12.85 21.50
C LEU A 69 -18.52 13.79 22.58
N LEU A 70 -18.63 13.29 23.81
CA LEU A 70 -18.85 14.16 24.97
C LEU A 70 -17.51 14.61 25.53
N CYS A 71 -17.50 15.74 26.23
CA CYS A 71 -16.29 16.21 26.90
C CYS A 71 -15.69 15.15 27.83
N GLY A 72 -14.39 14.88 27.67
CA GLY A 72 -13.66 13.89 28.46
C GLY A 72 -13.91 12.43 28.07
N GLN A 73 -14.66 12.16 26.99
CA GLN A 73 -14.74 10.81 26.42
C GLN A 73 -13.42 10.42 25.75
N SER A 74 -13.14 9.13 25.75
CA SER A 74 -12.01 8.56 25.01
C SER A 74 -12.18 8.86 23.52
N THR A 75 -11.10 9.28 22.85
CA THR A 75 -11.12 9.44 21.41
C THR A 75 -10.92 8.11 20.68
N VAL A 76 -10.52 7.02 21.36
CA VAL A 76 -10.21 5.72 20.72
C VAL A 76 -11.27 5.35 19.66
N PRO A 77 -10.86 5.07 18.41
CA PRO A 77 -11.81 4.77 17.34
C PRO A 77 -12.68 3.55 17.66
N VAL A 78 -13.99 3.74 17.53
CA VAL A 78 -14.99 2.66 17.59
C VAL A 78 -15.48 2.24 16.20
N GLU A 79 -15.22 3.08 15.20
CA GLU A 79 -15.47 2.82 13.79
C GLU A 79 -14.21 3.12 12.99
N TYR A 80 -13.99 2.36 11.92
CA TYR A 80 -12.84 2.46 11.03
C TYR A 80 -13.30 2.79 9.61
N PRO A 81 -12.48 3.51 8.82
CA PRO A 81 -12.73 3.69 7.39
C PRO A 81 -12.72 2.34 6.67
N THR A 82 -13.29 2.35 5.46
CA THR A 82 -13.05 1.30 4.47
C THR A 82 -12.15 1.83 3.38
N ALA A 83 -11.39 0.95 2.72
CA ALA A 83 -10.60 1.33 1.57
C ALA A 83 -10.49 0.17 0.59
N THR A 84 -10.42 0.50 -0.69
CA THR A 84 -10.15 -0.44 -1.77
C THR A 84 -8.93 0.05 -2.53
N ASP A 85 -8.17 -0.90 -3.05
CA ASP A 85 -7.01 -0.66 -3.89
C ASP A 85 -7.14 -1.58 -5.10
N ASP A 86 -6.84 -1.07 -6.29
CA ASP A 86 -6.83 -1.88 -7.51
C ASP A 86 -5.63 -2.83 -7.53
N CYS A 87 -4.62 -2.61 -6.67
CA CYS A 87 -3.33 -3.26 -6.76
C CYS A 87 -2.72 -3.69 -5.41
N GLY A 88 -2.36 -4.97 -5.35
CA GLY A 88 -1.59 -5.51 -4.23
C GLY A 88 -2.44 -5.92 -3.02
N ALA A 89 -1.95 -5.61 -1.81
CA ALA A 89 -2.55 -6.05 -0.56
C ALA A 89 -3.71 -5.15 -0.12
N ILE A 90 -4.59 -5.71 0.72
CA ILE A 90 -5.67 -4.94 1.36
C ILE A 90 -5.05 -3.75 2.11
N PRO A 91 -5.55 -2.51 1.90
CA PRO A 91 -5.02 -1.34 2.58
C PRO A 91 -5.00 -1.48 4.10
N THR A 92 -3.96 -0.93 4.71
CA THR A 92 -3.83 -0.84 6.17
C THR A 92 -4.13 0.59 6.63
N PHE A 93 -4.58 0.77 7.88
CA PHE A 93 -5.02 2.07 8.39
C PHE A 93 -4.19 2.55 9.57
N THR A 94 -3.93 3.85 9.59
CA THR A 94 -3.44 4.61 10.74
C THR A 94 -4.32 5.84 10.94
N TYR A 95 -4.27 6.46 12.13
CA TYR A 95 -5.01 7.69 12.40
C TYR A 95 -4.21 8.63 13.29
N GLU A 96 -4.52 9.92 13.15
CA GLU A 96 -4.05 10.99 14.01
C GLU A 96 -5.22 11.90 14.37
N ASP A 97 -5.35 12.22 15.65
CA ASP A 97 -6.30 13.20 16.14
C ASP A 97 -5.66 14.58 16.10
N VAL A 98 -6.31 15.49 15.38
CA VAL A 98 -5.90 16.88 15.25
C VAL A 98 -6.84 17.73 16.10
N ASP A 99 -6.28 18.31 17.15
CA ASP A 99 -6.96 19.32 17.95
C ASP A 99 -7.20 20.56 17.08
N VAL A 100 -8.47 20.85 16.76
CA VAL A 100 -8.85 22.18 16.34
C VAL A 100 -8.98 23.00 17.63
N PRO A 101 -8.36 24.18 17.76
CA PRO A 101 -8.34 24.94 19.01
C PRO A 101 -9.75 25.40 19.39
N ALA A 102 -10.48 24.53 20.07
CA ALA A 102 -11.78 24.81 20.61
C ALA A 102 -11.92 24.03 21.92
N THR A 103 -11.94 24.78 23.01
CA THR A 103 -12.06 24.23 24.37
C THR A 103 -13.42 23.56 24.55
N CYS A 104 -13.40 22.29 24.98
CA CYS A 104 -14.60 21.60 25.43
C CYS A 104 -15.33 22.43 26.48
N GLY A 105 -16.59 22.80 26.22
CA GLY A 105 -17.40 23.63 27.12
C GLY A 105 -17.54 25.12 26.73
N SER A 106 -17.02 25.55 25.57
CA SER A 106 -17.50 26.81 24.98
C SER A 106 -18.96 26.66 24.54
N THR A 107 -19.72 27.76 24.53
CA THR A 107 -21.10 27.81 24.01
C THR A 107 -21.19 27.43 22.53
N GLU A 108 -20.04 27.38 21.83
CA GLU A 108 -19.91 27.05 20.41
C GLU A 108 -19.47 25.60 20.14
N GLY A 109 -19.15 24.81 21.17
CA GLY A 109 -18.64 23.45 21.02
C GLY A 109 -17.17 23.39 20.59
N GLY A 110 -16.47 22.32 20.98
CA GLY A 110 -15.14 22.01 20.43
C GLY A 110 -15.26 21.13 19.20
N GLU A 111 -14.41 21.29 18.19
CA GLU A 111 -14.32 20.32 17.09
C GLU A 111 -12.98 19.59 17.19
N TYR A 112 -13.02 18.26 17.20
CA TYR A 112 -11.84 17.44 16.94
C TYR A 112 -11.95 16.93 15.51
N ALA A 113 -10.81 16.81 14.82
CA ALA A 113 -10.74 16.16 13.54
C ALA A 113 -9.85 14.92 13.66
N ARG A 114 -10.28 13.81 13.08
CA ARG A 114 -9.45 12.61 12.94
C ARG A 114 -9.05 12.43 11.50
N VAL A 115 -7.75 12.43 11.24
CA VAL A 115 -7.20 12.13 9.92
C VAL A 115 -6.89 10.64 9.86
N TRP A 116 -7.60 9.93 8.99
CA TRP A 116 -7.34 8.53 8.68
C TRP A 116 -6.42 8.45 7.48
N THR A 117 -5.38 7.61 7.54
CA THR A 117 -4.48 7.32 6.42
C THR A 117 -4.57 5.83 6.06
N ALA A 118 -4.91 5.54 4.81
CA ALA A 118 -4.88 4.20 4.22
C ALA A 118 -3.58 4.03 3.43
N THR A 119 -2.88 2.92 3.64
CA THR A 119 -1.63 2.56 2.93
C THR A 119 -1.85 1.28 2.13
N GLY A 120 -1.72 1.37 0.81
CA GLY A 120 -1.85 0.27 -0.15
C GLY A 120 -0.61 -0.64 -0.21
N GLY A 121 -0.68 -1.69 -1.02
CA GLY A 121 0.33 -2.76 -1.08
C GLY A 121 1.73 -2.32 -1.52
N CYS A 122 1.82 -1.23 -2.29
CA CYS A 122 3.09 -0.68 -2.77
C CYS A 122 3.55 0.57 -1.98
N GLY A 123 2.91 0.86 -0.85
CA GLY A 123 3.24 1.99 0.02
C GLY A 123 2.61 3.32 -0.39
N LEU A 124 1.76 3.33 -1.42
CA LEU A 124 0.96 4.51 -1.77
C LEU A 124 -0.11 4.77 -0.71
N THR A 125 -0.33 6.04 -0.38
CA THR A 125 -1.22 6.44 0.71
C THR A 125 -2.33 7.38 0.25
N SER A 126 -3.52 7.22 0.82
CA SER A 126 -4.60 8.21 0.75
C SER A 126 -5.10 8.54 2.15
N SER A 127 -5.78 9.67 2.30
CA SER A 127 -6.32 10.09 3.58
C SER A 127 -7.72 10.67 3.47
N CYS A 128 -8.44 10.63 4.58
CA CYS A 128 -9.72 11.30 4.73
C CYS A 128 -9.88 11.81 6.16
N THR A 129 -10.76 12.79 6.36
CA THR A 129 -11.00 13.40 7.67
C THR A 129 -12.38 13.05 8.19
N GLN A 130 -12.44 12.53 9.41
CA GLN A 130 -13.66 12.32 10.19
C GLN A 130 -13.84 13.50 11.15
N THR A 131 -15.03 14.08 11.17
CA THR A 131 -15.39 15.14 12.12
C THR A 131 -15.85 14.52 13.44
N LEU A 132 -15.36 15.08 14.55
CA LEU A 132 -15.68 14.65 15.92
C LEU A 132 -16.18 15.85 16.75
N PRO A 133 -17.45 16.25 16.62
CA PRO A 133 -18.00 17.37 17.39
C PRO A 133 -18.04 17.02 18.86
N ALA A 134 -17.52 17.91 19.72
CA ALA A 134 -17.60 17.79 21.15
C ALA A 134 -18.80 18.59 21.67
N ALA A 135 -19.88 17.89 22.05
CA ALA A 135 -21.08 18.52 22.61
C ALA A 135 -21.03 18.55 24.15
N HIS A 136 -21.46 19.68 24.74
CA HIS A 136 -21.72 19.78 26.18
C HIS A 136 -23.14 19.26 26.49
N VAL A 137 -23.27 18.40 27.50
CA VAL A 137 -24.58 18.09 28.10
C VAL A 137 -25.02 19.30 28.95
N LEU A 138 -25.93 20.12 28.43
CA LEU A 138 -26.62 21.08 29.29
C LEU A 138 -27.34 20.30 30.41
N PRO A 139 -27.22 20.68 31.70
CA PRO A 139 -28.02 20.05 32.73
C PRO A 139 -29.50 20.29 32.41
N PHE A 140 -30.30 19.23 32.43
CA PHE A 140 -31.76 19.33 32.38
C PHE A 140 -32.21 20.22 33.56
N VAL A 141 -32.76 21.39 33.27
CA VAL A 141 -33.47 22.19 34.28
C VAL A 141 -34.91 21.68 34.28
N VAL A 142 -35.29 20.97 35.35
CA VAL A 142 -36.69 20.64 35.67
C VAL A 142 -37.34 21.84 36.34
#